data_AF-A0A170V183-F1
#
_entry.id   AF-A0A170V183-F1
#
_cell.length_a   1.000
_cell.length_b   1.000
_cell.length_c   1.000
_cell.angle_alpha   90.00
_cell.angle_beta   90.00
_cell.angle_gamma   90.00
#
_symmetry.space_group_name_H-M   'P 1'
#
loop_
_entity.id
_entity.type
_entity.pdbx_description
1 polymer ?
#
loop_
_entity_poly.entity_id
_entity_poly.type
_entity_poly.pdbx_seq_one_letter_code
_entity_poly.pdbx_strand_id
1 'polypeptide(L)'
;ETLAERAFFREGKLDNQSLVTFVKEVKKYPGLTDEDAALLAAAKLVNAQPHSQMWYRIGAVRTMSAGKKLQPVLSMRLKEVYDTINADPKAPDLGDVPPTPDSENNAVIEFHAATVAVKENIGKFAVTIWRHGNLEPQVRVRIQTIDGTARRIEDYVPINEIITFEPKQR
;
A
#
# COMPACT_ATOMS: atom_id res chain seq x y z
N GLU A 1 6.40 6.57 31.24
CA GLU A 1 5.66 6.57 29.97
C GLU A 1 6.63 6.31 28.83
N THR A 2 6.36 5.31 27.99
CA THR A 2 7.17 5.02 26.81
C THR A 2 6.86 6.00 25.68
N LEU A 3 7.77 6.19 24.72
CA LEU A 3 7.56 7.05 23.54
C LEU A 3 6.34 6.66 22.70
N ALA A 4 5.98 5.39 22.76
CA ALA A 4 4.80 4.81 22.13
C ALA A 4 3.49 5.28 22.80
N GLU A 5 3.48 5.46 24.13
CA GLU A 5 2.29 5.86 24.90
C GLU A 5 1.87 7.32 24.66
N ARG A 6 2.78 8.17 24.18
CA ARG A 6 2.46 9.56 23.85
C ARG A 6 1.92 9.65 22.42
N ALA A 7 0.60 9.73 22.29
CA ALA A 7 -0.08 10.03 21.03
C ALA A 7 0.23 11.47 20.59
N PHE A 8 1.39 11.70 19.97
CA PHE A 8 1.83 13.01 19.50
C PHE A 8 0.93 13.58 18.39
N PHE A 9 0.36 12.73 17.53
CA PHE A 9 -0.52 13.14 16.44
C PHE A 9 -1.87 12.42 16.56
N ARG A 10 -2.74 12.91 17.45
CA ARG A 10 -4.09 12.35 17.59
C ARG A 10 -4.88 12.56 16.29
N GLU A 11 -5.41 11.48 15.73
CA GLU A 11 -6.18 11.47 14.46
C GLU A 11 -5.41 12.06 13.25
N GLY A 12 -4.08 12.14 13.33
CA GLY A 12 -3.25 12.70 12.27
C GLY A 12 -3.44 14.21 12.03
N LYS A 13 -3.95 14.93 13.03
CA LYS A 13 -4.01 16.40 13.03
C LYS A 13 -2.64 17.00 13.36
N LEU A 14 -2.30 18.06 12.65
CA LEU A 14 -1.02 18.74 12.78
C LEU A 14 -1.12 19.91 13.76
N ASP A 15 -0.62 19.72 14.98
CA ASP A 15 -0.54 20.80 15.97
C ASP A 15 0.91 21.26 16.14
N ASN A 16 1.14 22.57 16.16
CA ASN A 16 2.47 23.14 16.33
C ASN A 16 3.09 22.71 17.68
N GLN A 17 2.29 22.66 18.74
CA GLN A 17 2.76 22.23 20.07
C GLN A 17 3.16 20.75 20.11
N SER A 18 2.44 19.87 19.42
CA SER A 18 2.75 18.45 19.39
C SER A 18 3.97 18.14 18.54
N LEU A 19 4.15 18.86 17.42
CA LEU A 19 5.37 18.83 16.61
C LEU A 19 6.60 19.24 17.41
N VAL A 20 6.54 20.37 18.11
CA VAL A 20 7.66 20.86 18.92
C VAL A 20 8.02 19.85 20.01
N THR A 21 7.01 19.25 20.63
CA THR A 21 7.22 18.21 21.66
C THR A 21 7.85 16.96 21.06
N PHE A 22 7.38 16.51 19.89
CA PHE A 22 7.92 15.36 19.18
C PHE A 22 9.38 15.59 18.75
N VAL A 23 9.68 16.73 18.13
CA VAL A 23 11.05 17.06 17.68
C VAL A 23 12.01 17.18 18.87
N LYS A 24 11.60 17.82 19.97
CA LYS A 24 12.41 17.87 21.21
C LYS A 24 12.72 16.48 21.75
N GLU A 25 11.77 15.57 21.64
CA GLU A 25 11.93 14.20 22.12
C GLU A 25 12.87 13.39 21.22
N VAL A 26 12.71 13.49 19.90
CA VAL A 26 13.57 12.84 18.92
C VAL A 26 15.02 13.35 19.02
N LYS A 27 15.22 14.64 19.29
CA LYS A 27 16.56 15.23 19.51
C LYS A 27 17.27 14.74 20.78
N LYS A 28 16.60 14.03 21.69
CA LYS A 28 17.26 13.42 22.86
C LYS A 28 18.18 12.26 22.45
N TYR A 29 17.94 11.65 21.29
CA TYR A 29 18.79 10.60 20.77
C TYR A 29 20.03 11.21 20.10
N PRO A 30 21.25 10.92 20.60
CA PRO A 30 22.47 11.49 20.03
C PRO A 30 22.71 10.95 18.63
N GLY A 31 22.99 11.84 17.68
CA GLY A 31 23.31 11.49 16.29
C GLY A 31 22.19 11.72 15.27
N LEU A 32 21.05 12.27 15.68
CA LEU A 32 19.97 12.64 14.77
C LEU A 32 20.01 14.12 14.39
N THR A 33 19.91 14.40 13.09
CA THR A 33 19.85 15.78 12.59
C THR A 33 18.45 16.36 12.70
N ASP A 34 18.34 17.69 12.59
CA ASP A 34 17.05 18.38 12.57
C ASP A 34 16.19 17.95 11.36
N GLU A 35 16.85 17.64 10.24
CA GLU A 35 16.20 17.14 9.02
C GLU A 35 15.63 15.73 9.23
N ASP A 36 16.40 14.85 9.86
CA ASP A 36 15.97 13.50 10.20
C ASP A 36 14.77 13.51 11.17
N ALA A 37 14.77 14.42 12.14
CA ALA A 37 13.66 14.60 13.06
C ALA A 37 12.39 15.08 12.32
N ALA A 38 12.53 15.96 11.34
CA ALA A 38 11.42 16.38 10.49
C ALA A 38 10.90 15.22 9.62
N LEU A 39 11.80 14.38 9.09
CA LEU A 39 11.46 13.21 8.29
C LEU A 39 10.68 12.17 9.11
N LEU A 40 11.13 11.89 10.34
CA LEU A 40 10.43 11.01 11.29
C LEU A 40 9.08 11.59 11.70
N ALA A 41 8.98 12.90 11.91
CA ALA A 41 7.73 13.57 12.22
C ALA A 41 6.73 13.43 11.07
N ALA A 42 7.19 13.66 9.83
CA ALA A 42 6.38 13.49 8.63
C ALA A 42 5.91 12.04 8.47
N ALA A 43 6.79 11.05 8.69
CA ALA A 43 6.44 9.63 8.63
C ALA A 43 5.40 9.25 9.69
N LYS A 44 5.56 9.75 10.92
CA LYS A 44 4.62 9.48 12.03
C LYS A 44 3.27 10.14 11.81
N LEU A 45 3.26 11.36 11.27
CA LEU A 45 2.04 12.09 10.92
C LEU A 45 1.24 11.35 9.86
N VAL A 46 1.88 10.96 8.75
CA VAL A 46 1.20 10.23 7.67
C VAL A 46 0.61 8.93 8.22
N ASN A 47 1.38 8.13 8.97
CA ASN A 47 0.88 6.86 9.50
C ASN A 47 -0.21 6.99 10.57
N ALA A 48 -0.27 8.10 11.31
CA ALA A 48 -1.33 8.37 12.27
C ALA A 48 -2.66 8.80 11.63
N GLN A 49 -2.66 9.19 10.35
CA GLN A 49 -3.88 9.53 9.64
C GLN A 49 -4.69 8.28 9.26
N PRO A 50 -6.03 8.34 9.33
CA PRO A 50 -6.86 7.27 8.78
C PRO A 50 -6.72 7.23 7.25
N HIS A 51 -6.33 6.08 6.71
CA HIS A 51 -6.14 5.88 5.28
C HIS A 51 -7.34 5.18 4.63
N SER A 52 -7.82 5.71 3.52
CA SER A 52 -8.83 5.06 2.69
C SER A 52 -8.21 3.97 1.80
N GLN A 53 -9.03 3.05 1.28
CA GLN A 53 -8.57 2.03 0.33
C GLN A 53 -7.89 2.63 -0.92
N MET A 54 -8.37 3.78 -1.40
CA MET A 54 -7.75 4.50 -2.52
C MET A 54 -6.33 4.98 -2.19
N TRP A 55 -6.05 5.38 -0.95
CA TRP A 55 -4.71 5.83 -0.55
C TRP A 55 -3.67 4.72 -0.78
N TYR A 56 -3.97 3.48 -0.39
CA TYR A 56 -3.08 2.33 -0.59
C TYR A 56 -2.87 2.02 -2.07
N ARG A 57 -3.95 2.07 -2.87
CA ARG A 57 -3.87 1.86 -4.32
C ARG A 57 -3.01 2.92 -5.00
N ILE A 58 -3.20 4.20 -4.65
CA ILE A 58 -2.40 5.31 -5.17
C ILE A 58 -0.93 5.16 -4.73
N GLY A 59 -0.69 4.77 -3.48
CA GLY A 59 0.66 4.54 -2.95
C GLY A 59 1.40 3.43 -3.68
N ALA A 60 0.73 2.30 -3.96
CA ALA A 60 1.30 1.19 -4.72
C ALA A 60 1.64 1.61 -6.16
N VAL A 61 0.70 2.22 -6.88
CA VAL A 61 0.91 2.66 -8.28
C VAL A 61 2.02 3.71 -8.37
N ARG A 62 2.04 4.71 -7.49
CA ARG A 62 3.12 5.72 -7.46
C ARG A 62 4.46 5.10 -7.09
N THR A 63 4.45 4.01 -6.33
CA THR A 63 5.68 3.30 -5.98
C THR A 63 6.30 2.66 -7.21
N MET A 64 5.49 2.04 -8.06
CA MET A 64 5.91 1.34 -9.28
C MET A 64 6.27 2.31 -10.41
N SER A 65 5.46 3.36 -10.64
CA SER A 65 5.65 4.29 -11.75
C SER A 65 6.66 5.42 -11.47
N ALA A 66 7.59 5.21 -10.52
CA ALA A 66 8.60 6.19 -10.09
C ALA A 66 8.06 7.60 -9.76
N GLY A 67 6.78 7.69 -9.36
CA GLY A 67 6.12 8.96 -9.01
C GLY A 67 6.50 9.45 -7.60
N LYS A 68 6.08 10.67 -7.27
CA LYS A 68 6.24 11.21 -5.90
C LYS A 68 5.54 10.31 -4.88
N LYS A 69 6.31 9.79 -3.93
CA LYS A 69 5.81 8.87 -2.89
C LYS A 69 4.84 9.60 -1.95
N LEU A 70 3.86 8.88 -1.42
CA LEU A 70 2.90 9.43 -0.44
C LEU A 70 3.50 9.54 0.96
N GLN A 71 4.53 8.75 1.24
CA GLN A 71 5.29 8.77 2.50
C GLN A 71 6.73 9.22 2.22
N PRO A 72 7.39 9.88 3.19
CA PRO A 72 8.80 10.21 3.08
C PRO A 72 9.64 8.92 3.06
N VAL A 73 10.71 8.92 2.27
CA VAL A 73 11.65 7.80 2.20
C VAL A 73 12.63 7.90 3.37
N LEU A 74 12.52 7.00 4.34
CA LEU A 74 13.44 6.92 5.47
C LEU A 74 14.72 6.14 5.08
N SER A 75 15.88 6.58 5.58
CA SER A 75 17.12 5.78 5.51
C SER A 75 16.99 4.53 6.40
N MET A 76 17.83 3.51 6.20
CA MET A 76 17.75 2.26 7.00
C MET A 76 17.81 2.54 8.50
N ARG A 77 18.74 3.41 8.93
CA ARG A 77 18.87 3.83 10.33
C ARG A 77 17.64 4.57 10.85
N LEU A 78 17.05 5.46 10.05
CA LEU A 78 15.84 6.18 10.44
C LEU A 78 14.62 5.26 10.51
N LYS A 79 14.58 4.23 9.67
CA LYS A 79 13.53 3.21 9.71
C LYS A 79 13.61 2.41 11.02
N GLU A 80 14.79 1.97 11.42
CA GLU A 80 14.99 1.28 12.71
C GLU A 80 14.58 2.15 13.90
N VAL A 81 14.96 3.44 13.89
CA VAL A 81 14.55 4.40 14.92
C VAL A 81 13.03 4.61 14.91
N TYR A 82 12.43 4.71 13.72
CA TYR A 82 10.98 4.84 13.57
C TYR A 82 10.23 3.62 14.12
N ASP A 83 10.70 2.42 13.80
CA ASP A 83 10.10 1.15 14.22
C ASP A 83 10.24 0.98 15.74
N THR A 84 11.38 1.35 16.34
CA THR A 84 11.55 1.34 17.81
C THR A 84 10.71 2.39 18.53
N ILE A 85 10.43 3.54 17.91
CA ILE A 85 9.53 4.57 18.45
C ILE A 85 8.05 4.11 18.42
N ASN A 86 7.68 3.31 17.42
CA ASN A 86 6.31 2.84 17.22
C ASN A 86 6.05 1.43 17.74
N ALA A 87 7.09 0.67 18.08
CA ALA A 87 6.98 -0.61 18.76
C ALA A 87 6.43 -0.39 20.18
N ASP A 88 5.12 -0.33 20.28
CA ASP A 88 4.39 -0.36 21.53
C ASP A 88 4.44 -1.80 22.07
N PRO A 89 4.91 -2.06 23.30
CA PRO A 89 4.81 -3.38 23.93
C PRO A 89 3.36 -3.85 24.14
N LYS A 90 2.37 -2.98 23.89
CA LYS A 90 0.94 -3.25 24.01
C LYS A 90 0.14 -2.87 22.77
N ALA A 91 0.79 -2.61 21.62
CA ALA A 91 0.08 -2.38 20.37
C ALA A 91 -0.89 -3.54 20.13
N PRO A 92 -2.16 -3.27 19.75
CA PRO A 92 -2.98 -4.33 19.20
C PRO A 92 -2.19 -4.89 18.04
N ASP A 93 -1.92 -6.20 18.10
CA ASP A 93 -1.32 -6.94 17.02
C ASP A 93 -1.94 -6.42 15.72
N LEU A 94 -1.12 -5.80 14.85
CA LEU A 94 -1.56 -5.34 13.55
C LEU A 94 -1.95 -6.63 12.85
N GLY A 95 -3.23 -7.00 13.00
CA GLY A 95 -3.66 -8.39 12.93
C GLY A 95 -2.99 -9.10 11.79
N ASP A 96 -2.51 -10.32 12.07
CA ASP A 96 -1.72 -11.16 11.18
C ASP A 96 -1.99 -10.81 9.71
N VAL A 97 -0.92 -10.47 8.97
CA VAL A 97 -0.97 -10.36 7.52
C VAL A 97 -1.82 -11.55 7.05
N PRO A 98 -2.96 -11.32 6.38
CA PRO A 98 -3.86 -12.41 6.05
C PRO A 98 -3.01 -13.49 5.40
N PRO A 99 -3.05 -14.73 5.93
CA PRO A 99 -2.15 -15.78 5.47
C PRO A 99 -2.27 -15.86 3.95
N THR A 100 -1.14 -16.01 3.28
CA THR A 100 -1.13 -16.24 1.83
C THR A 100 -2.19 -17.30 1.52
N PRO A 101 -3.09 -17.03 0.56
CA PRO A 101 -4.18 -17.95 0.28
C PRO A 101 -3.59 -19.34 0.03
N ASP A 102 -4.15 -20.35 0.71
CA ASP A 102 -3.67 -21.72 0.61
C ASP A 102 -3.81 -22.19 -0.84
N SER A 103 -2.68 -22.18 -1.54
CA SER A 103 -2.59 -22.51 -2.95
C SER A 103 -2.77 -24.02 -3.22
N GLU A 104 -2.62 -24.88 -2.21
CA GLU A 104 -2.81 -26.32 -2.40
C GLU A 104 -4.30 -26.66 -2.49
N ASN A 105 -5.11 -26.06 -1.63
CA ASN A 105 -6.54 -26.36 -1.57
C ASN A 105 -7.40 -25.44 -2.44
N ASN A 106 -6.97 -24.20 -2.70
CA ASN A 106 -7.77 -23.20 -3.40
C ASN A 106 -7.29 -22.93 -4.83
N ALA A 107 -8.25 -22.62 -5.71
CA ALA A 107 -7.95 -22.08 -7.02
C ALA A 107 -7.63 -20.59 -6.87
N VAL A 108 -6.40 -20.20 -7.21
CA VAL A 108 -5.93 -18.82 -7.13
C VAL A 108 -5.99 -18.21 -8.53
N ILE A 109 -6.65 -17.06 -8.65
CA ILE A 109 -6.79 -16.33 -9.91
C ILE A 109 -6.16 -14.95 -9.74
N GLU A 110 -5.20 -14.64 -10.61
CA GLU A 110 -4.42 -13.42 -10.52
C GLU A 110 -4.27 -12.77 -11.90
N PHE A 111 -3.93 -11.48 -11.91
CA PHE A 111 -3.45 -10.83 -13.13
C PHE A 111 -1.98 -11.20 -13.33
N HIS A 112 -1.55 -11.36 -14.58
CA HIS A 112 -0.14 -11.65 -14.88
C HIS A 112 0.80 -10.53 -14.40
N ALA A 113 0.30 -9.29 -14.36
CA ALA A 113 0.99 -8.14 -13.80
C ALA A 113 0.03 -7.24 -13.03
N ALA A 114 0.49 -6.70 -11.90
CA ALA A 114 -0.29 -5.76 -11.09
C ALA A 114 -0.46 -4.39 -11.78
N THR A 115 0.51 -3.98 -12.62
CA THR A 115 0.47 -2.74 -13.40
C THR A 115 1.13 -2.95 -14.75
N VAL A 116 0.63 -2.28 -15.78
CA VAL A 116 1.22 -2.28 -17.11
C VAL A 116 1.33 -0.83 -17.59
N ALA A 117 2.48 -0.48 -18.17
CA ALA A 117 2.66 0.77 -18.92
C ALA A 117 2.63 0.47 -20.42
N VAL A 118 1.71 1.12 -21.14
CA VAL A 118 1.59 1.02 -22.60
C VAL A 118 1.63 2.42 -23.21
N LYS A 119 2.06 2.52 -24.46
CA LYS A 119 1.93 3.76 -25.22
C LYS A 119 0.47 3.96 -25.62
N GLU A 120 0.00 5.19 -25.64
CA GLU A 120 -1.38 5.53 -26.01
C GLU A 120 -1.74 5.06 -27.43
N ASN A 121 -0.76 5.02 -28.34
CA ASN A 121 -0.97 4.61 -29.73
C ASN A 121 -0.84 3.09 -29.99
N ILE A 122 -0.82 2.26 -28.93
CA ILE A 122 -0.71 0.79 -29.08
C ILE A 122 -1.97 0.15 -29.72
N GLY A 123 -3.11 0.85 -29.67
CA GLY A 123 -4.39 0.40 -30.22
C GLY A 123 -5.09 -0.62 -29.32
N LYS A 124 -4.52 -1.82 -29.15
CA LYS A 124 -5.09 -2.86 -28.27
C LYS A 124 -4.00 -3.46 -27.38
N PHE A 125 -4.32 -3.65 -26.10
CA PHE A 125 -3.45 -4.30 -25.13
C PHE A 125 -4.17 -5.50 -24.52
N ALA A 126 -3.54 -6.68 -24.57
CA ALA A 126 -4.09 -7.91 -24.02
C ALA A 126 -3.74 -8.05 -22.53
N VAL A 127 -4.75 -7.94 -21.66
CA VAL A 127 -4.59 -8.21 -20.22
C VAL A 127 -4.71 -9.71 -19.99
N THR A 128 -3.63 -10.31 -19.46
CA THR A 128 -3.60 -11.75 -19.18
C THR A 128 -3.99 -12.02 -17.73
N ILE A 129 -4.93 -12.94 -17.54
CA ILE A 129 -5.34 -13.49 -16.25
C ILE A 129 -4.84 -14.93 -16.22
N TRP A 130 -4.28 -15.34 -15.09
CA TRP A 130 -3.69 -16.65 -14.93
C TRP A 130 -4.27 -17.34 -13.71
N ARG A 131 -4.56 -18.64 -13.86
CA ARG A 131 -5.02 -19.50 -12.77
C ARG A 131 -3.88 -20.42 -12.30
N HIS A 132 -3.70 -20.50 -10.98
CA HIS A 132 -2.78 -21.43 -10.33
C HIS A 132 -3.37 -22.03 -9.05
N GLY A 133 -2.58 -22.86 -8.34
CA GLY A 133 -3.05 -23.65 -7.21
C GLY A 133 -3.94 -24.83 -7.63
N ASN A 134 -5.10 -24.98 -7.01
CA ASN A 134 -6.04 -26.06 -7.32
C ASN A 134 -6.75 -25.86 -8.67
N LEU A 135 -6.50 -26.76 -9.63
CA LEU A 135 -7.07 -26.69 -10.98
C LEU A 135 -8.29 -27.61 -11.19
N GLU A 136 -8.66 -28.43 -10.21
CA GLU A 136 -9.76 -29.39 -10.35
C GLU A 136 -11.15 -28.75 -10.51
N PRO A 137 -11.55 -27.71 -9.73
CA PRO A 137 -12.89 -27.15 -9.87
C PRO A 137 -13.02 -26.27 -11.12
N GLN A 138 -14.23 -26.14 -11.66
CA GLN A 138 -14.54 -25.06 -12.60
C GLN A 138 -14.61 -23.74 -11.83
N VAL A 139 -13.99 -22.68 -12.35
CA VAL A 139 -13.98 -21.35 -11.71
C VAL A 139 -14.54 -20.30 -12.67
N ARG A 140 -15.47 -19.48 -12.19
CA ARG A 140 -16.05 -18.37 -12.96
C ARG A 140 -15.67 -17.05 -12.31
N VAL A 141 -14.98 -16.20 -13.06
CA VAL A 141 -14.48 -14.91 -12.57
C VAL A 141 -15.07 -13.80 -13.41
N ARG A 142 -15.74 -12.85 -12.75
CA ARG A 142 -16.20 -11.64 -13.41
C ARG A 142 -15.09 -10.61 -13.41
N ILE A 143 -14.74 -10.11 -14.60
CA ILE A 143 -13.77 -9.04 -14.78
C ILE A 143 -14.50 -7.81 -15.30
N GLN A 144 -14.17 -6.68 -14.70
CA GLN A 144 -14.69 -5.39 -15.12
C GLN A 144 -13.59 -4.34 -15.08
N THR A 145 -13.61 -3.43 -16.05
CA THR A 145 -12.82 -2.21 -16.02
C THR A 145 -13.50 -1.18 -15.11
N ILE A 146 -12.70 -0.42 -14.37
CA ILE A 146 -13.19 0.67 -13.53
C ILE A 146 -12.49 1.97 -13.91
N ASP A 147 -13.22 3.08 -13.84
CA ASP A 147 -12.65 4.40 -14.10
C ASP A 147 -11.67 4.79 -13.00
N GLY A 148 -10.58 5.43 -13.40
CA GLY A 148 -9.58 6.00 -12.51
C GLY A 148 -9.27 7.41 -12.94
N THR A 149 -8.03 7.64 -13.39
CA THR A 149 -7.68 8.86 -14.14
C THR A 149 -8.16 8.80 -15.59
N ALA A 150 -8.16 7.61 -16.18
CA ALA A 150 -8.70 7.35 -17.51
C ALA A 150 -10.22 7.13 -17.44
N ARG A 151 -10.95 7.65 -18.43
CA ARG A 151 -12.40 7.59 -18.56
C ARG A 151 -12.83 6.60 -19.64
N ARG A 152 -13.85 5.80 -19.33
CA ARG A 152 -14.50 4.92 -20.32
C ARG A 152 -14.93 5.70 -21.57
N ILE A 153 -14.90 5.05 -22.73
CA ILE A 153 -15.29 5.58 -24.06
C ILE A 153 -14.33 6.66 -24.59
N GLU A 154 -13.81 7.54 -23.73
CA GLU A 154 -12.82 8.57 -24.07
C GLU A 154 -11.42 7.96 -24.21
N ASP A 155 -10.92 7.27 -23.17
CA ASP A 155 -9.54 6.76 -23.13
C ASP A 155 -9.44 5.25 -23.37
N TYR A 156 -10.50 4.50 -23.08
CA TYR A 156 -10.53 3.05 -23.25
C TYR A 156 -11.94 2.51 -23.48
N VAL A 157 -12.04 1.33 -24.10
CA VAL A 157 -13.30 0.61 -24.26
C VAL A 157 -13.57 -0.23 -23.00
N PRO A 158 -14.69 -0.02 -22.27
CA PRO A 158 -14.95 -0.75 -21.04
C PRO A 158 -15.26 -2.22 -21.32
N ILE A 159 -14.78 -3.09 -20.43
CA ILE A 159 -15.01 -4.54 -20.46
C ILE A 159 -15.76 -4.93 -19.19
N ASN A 160 -16.75 -5.81 -19.32
CA ASN A 160 -17.47 -6.42 -18.20
C ASN A 160 -17.91 -7.83 -18.62
N GLU A 161 -17.05 -8.80 -18.37
CA GLU A 161 -17.17 -10.16 -18.88
C GLU A 161 -16.99 -11.19 -17.76
N ILE A 162 -17.49 -12.39 -17.97
CA ILE A 162 -17.28 -13.53 -17.06
C ILE A 162 -16.38 -14.53 -17.78
N ILE A 163 -15.17 -14.69 -17.29
CA ILE A 163 -14.24 -15.73 -17.75
C ILE A 163 -14.53 -17.01 -16.97
N THR A 164 -14.63 -18.12 -17.69
CA THR A 164 -14.79 -19.46 -17.11
C THR A 164 -13.53 -20.25 -17.36
N PHE A 165 -12.90 -20.72 -16.29
CA PHE A 165 -11.81 -21.67 -16.32
C PHE A 165 -12.40 -23.06 -16.12
N GLU A 166 -12.32 -23.88 -17.17
CA GLU A 166 -12.69 -25.29 -17.07
C GLU A 166 -11.71 -26.05 -16.16
N PRO A 167 -12.10 -27.24 -15.66
CA PRO A 167 -11.20 -28.11 -14.93
C PRO A 167 -9.87 -28.30 -15.69
N LYS A 168 -8.75 -28.11 -14.99
CA LYS A 168 -7.37 -28.22 -15.49
C LYS A 168 -6.93 -27.14 -16.48
N GLN A 169 -7.77 -26.13 -16.75
CA GLN A 169 -7.41 -24.96 -17.56
C GLN A 169 -6.65 -23.91 -16.72
N ARG A 170 -5.70 -23.20 -17.35
CA ARG A 170 -4.85 -22.18 -16.72
C ARG A 170 -5.01 -20.81 -17.37
#